data_AF-A0A915M2J2-F1
#
_entry.id   AF-A0A915M2J2-F1
#
_cell.length_a   1.000
_cell.length_b   1.000
_cell.length_c   1.000
_cell.angle_alpha   90.00
_cell.angle_beta   90.00
_cell.angle_gamma   90.00
#
_symmetry.space_group_name_H-M   'P 1'
#
loop_
_entity.id
_entity.type
_entity.pdbx_description
1 polymer ?
#
loop_
_entity_poly.entity_id
_entity_poly.type
_entity_poly.pdbx_seq_one_letter_code
_entity_poly.pdbx_strand_id
1 'polypeptide(L)'
;MTRVNQSMDLASKKNYVLISGPDDTPYQNGLFEFDVFFPVNYPQQPPKCSFLTTGSGNVRFNPNLYNDGKICLSILGTWEGRPEEKWSPLCSLLQVLISIQ
;
A
#
# COMPACT_ATOMS: atom_id res chain seq x y z
N MET A 1 9.07 27.09 -20.16
CA MET A 1 9.35 26.78 -18.75
C MET A 1 8.23 25.87 -18.26
N THR A 2 8.33 24.58 -18.58
CA THR A 2 7.23 23.62 -18.52
C THR A 2 7.01 23.19 -17.08
N ARG A 3 5.92 23.63 -16.45
CA ARG A 3 5.37 22.95 -15.27
C ARG A 3 4.86 21.59 -15.74
N VAL A 4 5.73 20.59 -15.73
CA VAL A 4 5.30 19.19 -15.81
C VAL A 4 4.41 18.96 -14.60
N ASN A 5 3.13 18.66 -14.84
CA ASN A 5 2.16 18.33 -13.80
C ASN A 5 2.72 17.15 -12.97
N GLN A 6 3.20 17.42 -11.76
CA GLN A 6 3.72 16.40 -10.83
C GLN A 6 2.74 15.24 -10.59
N SER A 7 1.43 15.49 -10.72
CA SER A 7 0.38 14.46 -10.62
C SER A 7 0.38 13.45 -11.77
N MET A 8 0.77 13.83 -12.99
CA MET A 8 0.84 12.92 -14.14
C MET A 8 2.13 12.08 -14.14
N ASP A 9 3.20 12.54 -13.47
CA ASP A 9 4.49 11.83 -13.41
C ASP A 9 4.51 10.71 -12.36
N LEU A 10 3.62 10.76 -11.35
CA LEU A 10 3.45 9.69 -10.35
C LEU A 10 2.60 8.52 -10.86
N ALA A 11 1.63 8.78 -11.75
CA ALA A 11 0.74 7.75 -12.28
C ALA A 11 1.41 6.83 -13.33
N SER A 12 2.55 7.24 -13.89
CA SER A 12 3.29 6.50 -14.92
C SER A 12 4.54 5.78 -14.40
N LYS A 13 4.91 5.99 -13.13
CA LYS A 13 6.07 5.36 -12.48
C LYS A 13 5.61 4.30 -11.48
N LYS A 14 6.28 3.14 -11.48
CA LYS A 14 6.15 2.17 -10.41
C LYS A 14 6.83 2.71 -9.16
N ASN A 15 6.14 2.66 -8.03
CA ASN A 15 6.68 3.12 -6.75
C ASN A 15 6.81 1.90 -5.84
N TYR A 16 8.06 1.55 -5.51
CA TYR A 16 8.33 0.44 -4.62
C TYR A 16 8.57 0.96 -3.21
N VAL A 17 7.98 0.27 -2.23
CA VAL A 17 8.18 0.53 -0.80
C VAL A 17 8.71 -0.75 -0.16
N LEU A 18 9.72 -0.60 0.68
CA LEU A 18 10.27 -1.67 1.50
C LEU A 18 9.97 -1.38 2.97
N ILE A 19 9.32 -2.30 3.66
CA ILE A 19 9.01 -2.20 5.09
C ILE A 19 9.78 -3.30 5.82
N SER A 20 10.53 -2.91 6.85
CA SER A 20 11.15 -3.86 7.77
C SER A 20 10.12 -4.38 8.76
N GLY A 21 10.12 -5.69 8.99
CA GLY A 21 9.24 -6.29 9.98
C GLY A 21 9.52 -5.77 11.40
N PRO A 22 8.48 -5.44 12.19
CA PRO A 22 8.65 -4.94 13.54
C PRO A 22 9.35 -5.93 14.47
N ASP A 23 10.09 -5.39 15.45
CA ASP A 23 10.64 -6.17 16.55
C ASP A 23 9.53 -6.90 17.33
N ASP A 24 9.89 -8.04 17.92
CA ASP A 24 8.99 -8.88 18.73
C ASP A 24 7.77 -9.42 17.97
N THR A 25 7.87 -9.51 16.64
CA THR A 25 6.87 -10.18 15.78
C THR A 25 7.52 -11.32 14.98
N PRO A 26 6.73 -12.27 14.44
CA PRO A 26 7.26 -13.28 13.51
C PRO A 26 7.86 -12.69 12.23
N TYR A 27 7.64 -11.41 11.96
CA TYR A 27 8.15 -10.70 10.80
C TYR A 27 9.51 -10.04 11.06
N GLN A 28 9.99 -10.01 12.31
CA GLN A 28 11.20 -9.32 12.73
C GLN A 28 12.40 -9.64 11.82
N ASN A 29 13.18 -8.62 11.49
CA ASN A 29 14.32 -8.66 10.55
C ASN A 29 13.96 -9.03 9.09
N GLY A 30 12.69 -9.29 8.79
CA GLY A 30 12.20 -9.46 7.42
C GLY A 30 12.15 -8.13 6.67
N LEU A 31 12.33 -8.18 5.35
CA LEU A 31 12.14 -7.04 4.44
C LEU A 31 11.03 -7.38 3.46
N PHE A 32 9.98 -6.57 3.47
CA PHE A 32 8.74 -6.81 2.75
C PHE A 32 8.55 -5.74 1.69
N GLU A 33 8.46 -6.16 0.43
CA GLU A 33 8.35 -5.28 -0.74
C GLU A 33 6.88 -5.12 -1.15
N PHE A 34 6.52 -3.88 -1.45
CA PHE A 34 5.19 -3.49 -1.86
C PHE A 34 5.27 -2.62 -3.13
N ASP A 35 4.39 -2.86 -4.09
CA ASP A 35 4.16 -1.97 -5.23
C ASP A 35 3.03 -0.99 -4.87
N VAL A 36 3.24 0.29 -5.15
CA VAL A 36 2.29 1.37 -4.93
C VAL A 36 2.02 2.10 -6.24
N PHE A 37 0.76 2.05 -6.67
CA PHE A 37 0.28 2.71 -7.86
C PHE A 37 -0.69 3.83 -7.51
N PHE A 38 -0.41 5.05 -7.98
CA PHE A 38 -1.30 6.18 -7.83
C PHE A 38 -2.22 6.28 -9.05
N PRO A 39 -3.55 6.13 -8.89
CA PRO A 39 -4.47 6.31 -10.01
C PRO A 39 -4.50 7.77 -10.47
N VAL A 40 -4.96 8.00 -11.71
CA VAL A 40 -5.02 9.33 -12.33
C VAL A 40 -5.83 10.34 -11.51
N ASN A 41 -6.82 9.86 -10.76
CA ASN A 41 -7.69 10.67 -9.91
C ASN A 41 -7.21 10.72 -8.44
N TYR A 42 -6.01 10.25 -8.10
CA TYR A 42 -5.42 10.48 -6.78
C TYR A 42 -5.34 12.01 -6.50
N PRO A 43 -5.70 12.48 -5.29
CA PRO A 43 -6.04 11.74 -4.07
C PRO A 43 -7.53 11.42 -3.88
N GLN A 44 -8.37 11.52 -4.92
CA GLN A 44 -9.82 11.33 -4.77
C GLN A 44 -10.16 9.84 -4.65
N GLN A 45 -9.30 8.98 -5.16
CA GLN A 45 -9.26 7.55 -4.88
C GLN A 45 -7.99 7.18 -4.13
N PRO A 46 -8.02 6.11 -3.31
CA PRO A 46 -6.82 5.62 -2.63
C PRO A 46 -5.76 5.17 -3.63
N PRO A 47 -4.48 5.12 -3.22
CA PRO A 47 -3.47 4.40 -3.97
C PRO A 47 -3.85 2.92 -4.02
N LYS A 48 -3.40 2.22 -5.07
CA LYS A 48 -3.47 0.76 -5.13
C LYS A 48 -2.16 0.22 -4.61
N CYS A 49 -2.22 -0.72 -3.67
CA CYS A 49 -1.04 -1.36 -3.08
C CYS A 49 -1.11 -2.87 -3.28
N SER A 50 0.01 -3.46 -3.66
CA SER A 50 0.17 -4.91 -3.81
C SER A 50 1.38 -5.38 -3.03
N PHE A 51 1.23 -6.45 -2.26
CA PHE A 51 2.31 -7.11 -1.54
C PHE A 51 3.07 -8.06 -2.48
N LEU A 52 4.39 -7.87 -2.63
CA LEU A 52 5.20 -8.61 -3.60
C LEU A 52 5.96 -9.79 -3.00
N THR A 53 6.30 -9.72 -1.71
CA THR A 53 7.09 -10.76 -1.03
C THR A 53 6.22 -11.97 -0.65
N THR A 54 5.57 -12.61 -1.62
CA THR A 54 4.66 -13.75 -1.41
C THR A 54 5.27 -15.12 -1.74
N GLY A 55 6.59 -15.17 -2.01
CA GLY A 55 7.25 -16.39 -2.48
C GLY A 55 6.65 -16.90 -3.79
N SER A 56 6.42 -16.00 -4.74
CA SER A 56 5.77 -16.28 -6.03
C SER A 56 4.38 -16.89 -5.91
N GLY A 57 3.58 -16.41 -4.95
CA GLY A 57 2.19 -16.86 -4.75
C GLY A 57 2.02 -18.05 -3.81
N ASN A 58 3.11 -18.57 -3.22
CA ASN A 58 3.06 -19.77 -2.37
C ASN A 58 2.85 -19.46 -0.88
N VAL A 59 3.10 -18.22 -0.46
CA VAL A 59 3.07 -17.83 0.96
C VAL A 59 1.99 -16.80 1.20
N ARG A 60 1.07 -17.11 2.12
CA ARG A 60 0.16 -16.15 2.73
C ARG A 60 0.76 -15.69 4.06
N PHE A 61 1.28 -14.46 4.09
CA PHE A 61 2.04 -13.95 5.24
C PHE A 61 1.17 -13.55 6.43
N ASN A 62 -0.06 -13.11 6.16
CA ASN A 62 -0.98 -12.63 7.19
C ASN A 62 -2.43 -12.82 6.73
N PRO A 63 -3.42 -12.94 7.62
CA PRO A 63 -4.82 -12.85 7.25
C PRO A 63 -5.15 -11.69 6.30
N ASN A 64 -4.49 -10.54 6.46
CA ASN A 64 -4.64 -9.33 5.65
C ASN A 64 -3.62 -9.20 4.50
N LEU A 65 -2.62 -10.08 4.39
CA LEU A 65 -1.63 -10.11 3.31
C LEU A 65 -1.72 -11.44 2.57
N TYR A 66 -2.46 -11.43 1.48
CA TYR A 66 -2.76 -12.62 0.69
C TYR A 66 -1.56 -13.03 -0.17
N ASN A 67 -1.55 -14.30 -0.57
CA ASN A 67 -0.51 -14.87 -1.41
C ASN A 67 -0.53 -14.32 -2.85
N ASP A 68 -1.70 -13.89 -3.34
CA ASP A 68 -1.84 -13.19 -4.63
C ASP A 68 -1.39 -11.72 -4.58
N GLY A 69 -0.93 -11.25 -3.42
CA GLY A 69 -0.47 -9.88 -3.18
C GLY A 69 -1.58 -8.92 -2.75
N LYS A 70 -2.83 -9.37 -2.58
CA LYS A 70 -3.90 -8.52 -2.06
C LYS A 70 -3.62 -8.10 -0.61
N ILE A 71 -3.74 -6.81 -0.35
CA ILE A 71 -3.66 -6.19 0.98
C ILE A 71 -5.07 -5.81 1.42
N CYS A 72 -5.49 -6.23 2.61
CA CYS A 72 -6.81 -5.95 3.16
C CYS A 72 -6.74 -4.86 4.24
N LEU A 73 -7.05 -3.61 3.87
CA LEU A 73 -7.13 -2.47 4.79
C LEU A 73 -8.33 -1.59 4.43
N SER A 74 -9.00 -1.04 5.46
CA SER A 74 -10.13 -0.13 5.30
C SER A 74 -9.72 1.18 4.60
N ILE A 75 -8.53 1.70 4.91
CA ILE A 75 -7.96 2.89 4.26
C ILE A 75 -7.67 2.68 2.76
N LEU A 76 -7.55 1.43 2.30
CA LEU A 76 -7.43 1.08 0.88
C LEU A 76 -8.76 0.69 0.24
N GLY A 77 -9.85 0.63 1.03
CA GLY A 77 -11.16 0.17 0.58
C GLY A 77 -11.22 -1.34 0.29
N THR A 78 -10.22 -2.12 0.72
CA THR A 78 -10.13 -3.57 0.49
C THR A 78 -10.56 -4.39 1.71
N TRP A 79 -10.94 -3.72 2.80
CA TRP A 79 -11.48 -4.32 4.02
C TRP A 79 -12.59 -3.45 4.60
N GLU A 80 -13.42 -4.05 5.47
CA GLU A 80 -14.46 -3.33 6.18
C GLU A 80 -13.87 -2.42 7.26
N GLY A 81 -14.53 -1.29 7.52
CA GLY A 81 -14.11 -0.30 8.51
C GLY A 81 -15.13 0.81 8.64
N ARG A 82 -15.00 1.60 9.71
CA ARG A 82 -15.84 2.76 9.98
C ARG A 82 -15.59 3.86 8.94
N PRO A 83 -16.53 4.80 8.73
CA PRO A 83 -16.36 5.89 7.76
C PRO A 83 -15.05 6.68 7.94
N GLU A 84 -14.62 6.89 9.19
CA GLU A 84 -13.38 7.60 9.54
C GLU A 84 -12.08 6.82 9.26
N GLU A 85 -12.17 5.49 9.08
CA GLU A 85 -11.03 4.62 8.79
C GLU A 85 -10.82 4.45 7.27
N LYS A 86 -11.80 4.88 6.47
CA LYS A 86 -11.75 4.78 5.00
C LYS A 86 -10.95 5.92 4.40
N TRP A 87 -10.47 5.70 3.17
CA TRP A 87 -9.77 6.72 2.42
C TRP A 87 -10.58 8.01 2.31
N SER A 88 -9.91 9.14 2.56
CA SER A 88 -10.37 10.46 2.16
C SER A 88 -9.22 11.19 1.45
N PRO A 89 -9.49 12.22 0.63
CA PRO A 89 -8.44 13.02 0.01
C PRO A 89 -7.48 13.72 0.99
N LEU A 90 -7.83 13.75 2.29
CA LEU A 90 -6.97 14.28 3.35
C LEU A 90 -5.99 13.23 3.90
N CYS A 91 -6.17 11.96 3.53
CA CYS A 91 -5.25 10.90 3.89
C CYS A 91 -3.92 11.02 3.13
N SER A 92 -2.87 10.46 3.71
CA SER A 92 -1.52 10.44 3.15
C SER A 92 -1.05 9.00 2.91
N LEU A 93 -0.06 8.85 2.01
CA LEU A 93 0.64 7.57 1.85
C LEU A 93 1.23 7.09 3.19
N LEU A 94 1.74 8.00 4.01
CA LEU A 94 2.32 7.65 5.32
C LEU A 94 1.29 6.92 6.21
N GLN A 95 0.03 7.36 6.23
CA GLN A 95 -1.02 6.66 7.00
C GLN A 95 -1.28 5.25 6.46
N VAL A 96 -1.22 5.06 5.13
CA VAL A 96 -1.31 3.73 4.52
C VAL A 96 -0.14 2.86 4.98
N LEU A 97 1.09 3.36 4.92
CA LEU A 97 2.29 2.61 5.30
C LEU A 97 2.30 2.25 6.79
N ILE A 98 1.88 3.18 7.66
CA ILE A 98 1.71 2.90 9.10
C ILE A 98 0.61 1.87 9.34
N SER A 99 -0.47 1.87 8.55
CA SER A 99 -1.55 0.87 8.69
C SER A 99 -1.13 -0.53 8.21
N ILE A 100 -0.05 -0.65 7.44
CA ILE A 100 0.53 -1.93 7.03
C ILE A 100 1.46 -2.50 8.11
N GLN A 101 2.11 -1.63 8.90
CA GLN A 101 3.09 -2.00 9.93
C GLN A 101 2.42 -2.45 11.23
#